data_AF-A0A7R8AGH2-F1
#
_entry.id   AF-A0A7R8AGH2-F1
#
_cell.length_a   1.000
_cell.length_b   1.000
_cell.length_c   1.000
_cell.angle_alpha   90.00
_cell.angle_beta   90.00
_cell.angle_gamma   90.00
#
_symmetry.space_group_name_H-M   'P 1'
#
loop_
_entity.id
_entity.type
_entity.pdbx_description
1 polymer ?
#
loop_
_entity_poly.entity_id
_entity_poly.type
_entity_poly.pdbx_seq_one_letter_code
_entity_poly.pdbx_strand_id
1 'polypeptide(L)'
;MVYTTQMHRRIRIRDAVTPYCVFIERQFPPILSQPFRRLQHLIFGLTEDEWNTLSTYFVHFEDLGVTVQLETGLERETQRLKRILKNELSRGELPRPDLVQQYTDAVHKRAMNQQASRLAFDKWKATADGLGNTALSRGLSSNREMSYWWYARWLDKQCAQAGGCCGRGCKCCIRKEVRDLDFRTWDGHCTPACPCCLQHLGVDRAIEQLGSGREPRFDSREVRKKRFNRKMMSAYAFGLW
;
A
#
# COMPACT_ATOMS: atom_id res chain seq x y z
N MET A 1 -1.53 35.39 10.56
CA MET A 1 -1.07 35.14 11.94
C MET A 1 -2.07 34.40 12.84
N VAL A 2 -3.40 34.58 12.68
CA VAL A 2 -4.41 33.93 13.56
C VAL A 2 -4.52 32.40 13.37
N TYR A 3 -4.34 31.92 12.14
CA TYR A 3 -4.49 30.49 11.79
C TYR A 3 -3.43 29.60 12.46
N THR A 4 -2.18 30.08 12.50
CA THR A 4 -1.05 29.37 13.12
C THR A 4 -1.20 29.24 14.63
N THR A 5 -1.68 30.29 15.31
CA THR A 5 -1.90 30.29 16.76
C THR A 5 -3.04 29.35 17.17
N GLN A 6 -4.11 29.28 16.38
CA GLN A 6 -5.23 28.37 16.63
C GLN A 6 -4.84 26.89 16.42
N MET A 7 -4.03 26.60 15.40
CA MET A 7 -3.48 25.27 15.16
C MET A 7 -2.57 24.82 16.31
N HIS A 8 -1.65 25.68 16.75
CA HIS A 8 -0.78 25.38 17.90
C HIS A 8 -1.57 25.09 19.18
N ARG A 9 -2.67 25.81 19.45
CA ARG A 9 -3.53 25.54 20.61
C ARG A 9 -4.21 24.18 20.52
N ARG A 10 -4.71 23.79 19.34
CA ARG A 10 -5.34 22.47 19.14
C ARG A 10 -4.36 21.32 19.34
N ILE A 11 -3.14 21.44 18.82
CA ILE A 11 -2.09 20.43 18.99
C ILE A 11 -1.66 20.30 20.46
N ARG A 12 -1.48 21.41 21.18
CA ARG A 12 -1.18 21.34 22.63
C ARG A 12 -2.29 20.65 23.42
N ILE A 13 -3.56 20.97 23.13
CA ILE A 13 -4.69 20.30 23.77
C ILE A 13 -4.70 18.82 23.43
N ARG A 14 -4.52 18.47 22.15
CA ARG A 14 -4.41 17.08 21.68
C ARG A 14 -3.41 16.29 22.50
N ASP A 15 -2.20 16.82 22.63
CA ASP A 15 -1.11 16.11 23.31
C ASP A 15 -1.43 15.93 24.80
N ALA A 16 -2.03 16.94 25.44
CA ALA A 16 -2.48 16.87 26.83
C ALA A 16 -3.62 15.84 27.05
N VAL A 17 -4.55 15.70 26.10
CA VAL A 17 -5.71 14.81 26.25
C VAL A 17 -5.50 13.40 25.67
N THR A 18 -4.45 13.18 24.87
CA THR A 18 -4.17 11.90 24.20
C THR A 18 -4.14 10.72 25.16
N PRO A 19 -3.51 10.79 26.36
CA PRO A 19 -3.53 9.67 27.31
C PRO A 19 -4.95 9.25 27.71
N TYR A 20 -5.85 10.21 27.93
CA TYR A 20 -7.25 9.93 28.26
C TYR A 20 -8.02 9.36 27.07
N CYS A 21 -7.81 9.89 25.86
CA CYS A 21 -8.41 9.33 24.65
C CYS A 21 -7.98 7.87 24.44
N VAL A 22 -6.68 7.56 24.61
CA VAL A 22 -6.18 6.18 24.51
C VAL A 22 -6.78 5.30 25.60
N PHE A 23 -6.91 5.79 26.82
CA PHE A 23 -7.57 5.06 27.92
C PHE A 23 -9.02 4.70 27.57
N ILE A 24 -9.79 5.65 27.02
CA ILE A 24 -11.17 5.43 26.57
C ILE A 24 -11.22 4.41 25.42
N GLU A 25 -10.35 4.55 24.41
CA GLU A 25 -10.29 3.61 23.27
C GLU A 25 -10.06 2.16 23.69
N ARG A 26 -9.29 1.92 24.75
CA ARG A 26 -9.01 0.58 25.26
C ARG A 26 -10.21 -0.09 25.92
N GLN A 27 -11.26 0.67 26.24
CA GLN A 27 -12.50 0.13 26.81
C GLN A 27 -13.41 -0.49 25.75
N PHE A 28 -13.10 -0.31 24.46
CA PHE A 28 -13.93 -0.76 23.34
C PHE A 28 -13.14 -1.63 22.36
N PRO A 29 -13.80 -2.59 21.69
CA PRO A 29 -13.21 -3.31 20.56
C PRO A 29 -12.71 -2.36 19.47
N PRO A 30 -11.65 -2.73 18.71
CA PRO A 30 -11.04 -1.86 17.69
C PRO A 30 -12.04 -1.24 16.71
N ILE A 31 -13.05 -2.00 16.28
CA ILE A 31 -14.10 -1.52 15.38
C ILE A 31 -14.83 -0.32 16.00
N LEU A 32 -15.30 -0.41 17.25
CA LEU A 32 -16.04 0.68 17.92
C LEU A 32 -15.15 1.89 18.27
N SER A 33 -13.83 1.71 18.30
CA SER A 33 -12.87 2.79 18.56
C SER A 33 -12.57 3.64 17.32
N GLN A 34 -12.81 3.15 16.10
CA GLN A 34 -12.48 3.92 14.89
C GLN A 34 -13.28 5.22 14.69
N PRO A 35 -14.61 5.27 14.95
CA PRO A 35 -15.36 6.53 14.88
C PRO A 35 -14.82 7.58 15.85
N PHE A 36 -14.41 7.16 17.05
CA PHE A 36 -13.82 8.04 18.04
C PHE A 36 -12.44 8.55 17.61
N ARG A 37 -11.58 7.69 17.06
CA ARG A 37 -10.29 8.10 16.48
C ARG A 37 -10.44 9.07 15.33
N ARG A 38 -11.44 8.84 14.47
CA ARG A 38 -11.79 9.77 13.39
C ARG A 38 -12.22 11.12 13.94
N LEU A 39 -13.04 11.15 14.98
CA LEU A 39 -13.46 12.40 15.63
C LEU A 39 -12.25 13.16 16.21
N GLN A 40 -11.36 12.47 16.93
CA GLN A 40 -10.11 13.05 17.43
C GLN A 40 -9.29 13.66 16.29
N HIS A 41 -9.10 12.95 15.18
CA HIS A 41 -8.39 13.47 14.00
C HIS A 41 -9.09 14.70 13.39
N LEU A 42 -10.42 14.75 13.38
CA LEU A 42 -11.17 15.91 12.88
C LEU A 42 -11.11 17.13 13.82
N ILE A 43 -11.08 16.92 15.13
CA ILE A 43 -11.02 18.01 16.11
C ILE A 43 -9.61 18.57 16.20
N PHE A 44 -8.63 17.69 16.40
CA PHE A 44 -7.27 18.08 16.73
C PHE A 44 -6.38 18.24 15.49
N GLY A 45 -6.56 17.39 14.48
CA GLY A 45 -5.72 17.38 13.29
C GLY A 45 -4.31 16.84 13.53
N LEU A 46 -3.45 17.13 12.56
CA LEU A 46 -2.03 16.80 12.56
C LEU A 46 -1.20 18.08 12.44
N THR A 47 0.05 18.05 12.87
CA THR A 47 1.06 19.07 12.58
C THR A 47 1.45 19.06 11.10
N GLU A 48 2.14 20.10 10.63
CA GLU A 48 2.64 20.11 9.24
C GLU A 48 3.60 18.94 8.96
N ASP A 49 4.47 18.63 9.90
CA ASP A 49 5.40 17.50 9.79
C ASP A 49 4.67 16.16 9.79
N GLU A 50 3.66 15.99 10.65
CA GLU A 50 2.83 14.78 10.66
C GLU A 50 2.01 14.63 9.36
N TRP A 51 1.54 15.73 8.76
CA TRP A 51 0.90 15.70 7.43
C TRP A 51 1.88 15.32 6.33
N ASN A 52 3.11 15.86 6.36
CA ASN A 52 4.16 15.46 5.41
C ASN A 52 4.48 13.97 5.57
N THR A 53 4.68 13.51 6.81
CA THR A 53 4.92 12.09 7.12
C THR A 53 3.78 11.20 6.63
N LEU A 54 2.52 11.61 6.78
CA LEU A 54 1.37 10.86 6.31
C LEU A 54 1.32 10.74 4.78
N SER A 55 1.61 11.82 4.07
CA SER A 55 1.68 11.77 2.60
C SER A 55 2.77 10.79 2.15
N THR A 56 3.95 10.86 2.76
CA THR A 56 5.07 9.95 2.49
C THR A 56 4.74 8.49 2.89
N TYR A 57 3.97 8.29 3.97
CA TYR A 57 3.46 6.98 4.36
C TYR A 57 2.66 6.33 3.22
N PHE A 58 1.73 7.07 2.59
CA PHE A 58 0.92 6.52 1.51
C PHE A 58 1.72 6.25 0.24
N VAL A 59 2.70 7.10 -0.10
CA VAL A 59 3.62 6.82 -1.22
C VAL A 59 4.32 5.49 -1.01
N HIS A 60 4.98 5.33 0.15
CA HIS A 60 5.72 4.10 0.42
C HIS A 60 4.81 2.90 0.60
N PHE A 61 3.61 3.04 1.14
CA PHE A 61 2.63 1.96 1.21
C PHE A 61 2.20 1.47 -0.19
N GLU A 62 2.02 2.38 -1.14
CA GLU A 62 1.70 2.03 -2.53
C GLU A 62 2.88 1.39 -3.26
N ASP A 63 4.08 1.98 -3.19
CA ASP A 63 5.33 1.42 -3.77
C ASP A 63 5.56 -0.01 -3.30
N LEU A 64 5.33 -0.20 -2.02
CA LEU A 64 5.50 -1.45 -1.35
C LEU A 64 4.48 -2.50 -1.84
N GLY A 65 3.22 -2.12 -2.02
CA GLY A 65 2.21 -2.98 -2.65
C GLY A 65 2.51 -3.36 -4.11
N VAL A 66 3.11 -2.43 -4.86
CA VAL A 66 3.54 -2.65 -6.25
C VAL A 66 4.66 -3.68 -6.34
N THR A 67 5.75 -3.44 -5.60
CA THR A 67 6.96 -4.26 -5.70
C THR A 67 6.71 -5.74 -5.39
N VAL A 68 5.81 -6.05 -4.46
CA VAL A 68 5.56 -7.46 -4.12
C VAL A 68 4.57 -8.14 -5.00
N GLN A 69 3.58 -7.43 -5.47
CA GLN A 69 2.71 -8.00 -6.48
C GLN A 69 3.49 -8.29 -7.77
N LEU A 70 4.49 -7.45 -8.08
CA LEU A 70 5.41 -7.66 -9.20
C LEU A 70 6.33 -8.88 -8.99
N GLU A 71 6.79 -9.15 -7.76
CA GLU A 71 7.69 -10.28 -7.44
C GLU A 71 7.16 -11.61 -7.98
N THR A 72 5.83 -11.80 -7.93
CA THR A 72 5.19 -13.03 -8.42
C THR A 72 5.27 -13.17 -9.93
N GLY A 73 5.15 -12.06 -10.65
CA GLY A 73 5.32 -12.03 -12.10
C GLY A 73 6.77 -12.32 -12.49
N LEU A 74 7.72 -11.68 -11.80
CA LEU A 74 9.15 -11.87 -12.03
C LEU A 74 9.59 -13.30 -11.73
N GLU A 75 9.15 -13.88 -10.61
CA GLU A 75 9.46 -15.28 -10.25
C GLU A 75 8.96 -16.26 -11.31
N ARG A 76 7.72 -16.11 -11.78
CA ARG A 76 7.15 -16.97 -12.84
C ARG A 76 7.98 -16.89 -14.12
N GLU A 77 8.40 -15.70 -14.50
CA GLU A 77 9.20 -15.49 -15.70
C GLU A 77 10.61 -16.06 -15.55
N THR A 78 11.28 -15.83 -14.41
CA THR A 78 12.59 -16.44 -14.11
C THR A 78 12.51 -17.97 -14.15
N GLN A 79 11.48 -18.59 -13.56
CA GLN A 79 11.31 -20.05 -13.58
C GLN A 79 10.96 -20.58 -14.98
N ARG A 80 10.23 -19.82 -15.79
CA ARG A 80 9.94 -20.17 -17.19
C ARG A 80 11.25 -20.24 -17.99
N LEU A 81 12.03 -19.17 -17.97
CA LEU A 81 13.29 -19.06 -18.70
C LEU A 81 14.31 -20.11 -18.22
N LYS A 82 14.42 -20.33 -16.90
CA LYS A 82 15.28 -21.37 -16.31
C LYS A 82 14.95 -22.77 -16.82
N ARG A 83 13.66 -23.10 -16.97
CA ARG A 83 13.24 -24.40 -17.51
C ARG A 83 13.63 -24.55 -18.98
N ILE A 84 13.46 -23.52 -19.80
CA ILE A 84 13.85 -23.55 -21.21
C ILE A 84 15.36 -23.76 -21.34
N LEU A 85 16.17 -22.99 -20.60
CA LEU A 85 17.63 -23.14 -20.56
C LEU A 85 18.07 -24.55 -20.16
N LYS A 86 17.47 -25.10 -19.09
CA LYS A 86 17.75 -26.48 -18.66
C LYS A 86 17.43 -27.49 -19.76
N ASN A 87 16.33 -27.32 -20.47
CA ASN A 87 15.93 -28.22 -21.56
C ASN A 87 16.85 -28.13 -22.78
N GLU A 88 17.39 -26.95 -23.13
CA GLU A 88 18.42 -26.80 -24.18
C GLU A 88 19.71 -27.52 -23.75
N LEU A 89 20.19 -27.27 -22.53
CA LEU A 89 21.38 -27.93 -21.99
C LEU A 89 21.25 -29.46 -21.91
N SER A 90 20.10 -29.98 -21.48
CA SER A 90 19.85 -31.43 -21.40
C SER A 90 19.81 -32.11 -22.78
N ARG A 91 19.59 -31.37 -23.86
CA ARG A 91 19.68 -31.86 -25.24
C ARG A 91 21.10 -31.79 -25.82
N GLY A 92 22.07 -31.32 -25.05
CA GLY A 92 23.44 -31.06 -25.53
C GLY A 92 23.55 -29.83 -26.43
N GLU A 93 22.51 -29.01 -26.49
CA GLU A 93 22.50 -27.76 -27.26
C GLU A 93 23.18 -26.65 -26.43
N LEU A 94 23.97 -25.81 -27.12
CA LEU A 94 24.42 -24.55 -26.53
C LEU A 94 23.21 -23.60 -26.41
N PRO A 95 22.94 -23.04 -25.22
CA PRO A 95 21.84 -22.11 -25.05
C PRO A 95 21.96 -20.92 -25.98
N ARG A 96 20.84 -20.50 -26.57
CA ARG A 96 20.87 -19.34 -27.47
C ARG A 96 21.27 -18.07 -26.69
N PRO A 97 22.16 -17.21 -27.23
CA PRO A 97 22.63 -16.01 -26.52
C PRO A 97 21.51 -15.06 -26.07
N ASP A 98 20.46 -14.90 -26.89
CA ASP A 98 19.29 -14.09 -26.55
C ASP A 98 18.51 -14.65 -25.35
N LEU A 99 18.42 -15.98 -25.23
CA LEU A 99 17.76 -16.63 -24.11
C LEU A 99 18.57 -16.49 -22.81
N VAL A 100 19.89 -16.61 -22.88
CA VAL A 100 20.79 -16.37 -21.74
C VAL A 100 20.68 -14.91 -21.28
N GLN A 101 20.64 -13.96 -22.21
CA GLN A 101 20.45 -12.55 -21.90
C GLN A 101 19.09 -12.31 -21.21
N GLN A 102 18.00 -12.80 -21.80
CA GLN A 102 16.65 -12.67 -21.22
C GLN A 102 16.57 -13.23 -19.80
N TYR A 103 17.19 -14.40 -19.54
CA TYR A 103 17.22 -14.99 -18.21
C TYR A 103 18.03 -14.13 -17.23
N THR A 104 19.19 -13.64 -17.66
CA THR A 104 20.05 -12.78 -16.83
C THR A 104 19.33 -11.47 -16.48
N ASP A 105 18.65 -10.86 -17.44
CA ASP A 105 17.86 -9.64 -17.23
C ASP A 105 16.69 -9.90 -16.27
N ALA A 106 15.98 -11.02 -16.42
CA ALA A 106 14.88 -11.38 -15.53
C ALA A 106 15.36 -11.60 -14.09
N VAL A 107 16.49 -12.27 -13.90
CA VAL A 107 17.13 -12.47 -12.59
C VAL A 107 17.56 -11.12 -11.98
N HIS A 108 18.15 -10.24 -12.79
CA HIS A 108 18.57 -8.92 -12.34
C HIS A 108 17.37 -8.05 -11.91
N LYS A 109 16.32 -7.98 -12.74
CA LYS A 109 15.06 -7.27 -12.42
C LYS A 109 14.45 -7.78 -11.11
N ARG A 110 14.46 -9.09 -10.89
CA ARG A 110 13.98 -9.68 -9.63
C ARG A 110 14.83 -9.26 -8.44
N ALA A 111 16.15 -9.30 -8.55
CA ALA A 111 17.04 -8.85 -7.47
C ALA A 111 16.82 -7.37 -7.14
N MET A 112 16.68 -6.51 -8.14
CA MET A 112 16.34 -5.10 -7.95
C MET A 112 14.97 -4.92 -7.27
N ASN A 113 13.96 -5.67 -7.69
CA ASN A 113 12.62 -5.62 -7.10
C ASN A 113 12.63 -6.04 -5.62
N GLN A 114 13.43 -7.04 -5.24
CA GLN A 114 13.60 -7.44 -3.85
C GLN A 114 14.25 -6.35 -3.00
N GLN A 115 15.26 -5.65 -3.54
CA GLN A 115 15.85 -4.49 -2.88
C GLN A 115 14.85 -3.33 -2.75
N ALA A 116 14.09 -3.05 -3.80
CA ALA A 116 13.03 -2.03 -3.79
C ALA A 116 11.94 -2.36 -2.76
N SER A 117 11.51 -3.62 -2.67
CA SER A 117 10.53 -4.08 -1.68
C SER A 117 11.01 -3.83 -0.24
N ARG A 118 12.29 -4.14 0.04
CA ARG A 118 12.88 -3.90 1.38
C ARG A 118 12.95 -2.41 1.68
N LEU A 119 13.44 -1.61 0.75
CA LEU A 119 13.54 -0.16 0.94
C LEU A 119 12.16 0.47 1.16
N ALA A 120 11.17 0.08 0.37
CA ALA A 120 9.80 0.56 0.51
C ALA A 120 9.19 0.13 1.85
N PHE A 121 9.46 -1.10 2.31
CA PHE A 121 9.06 -1.57 3.64
C PHE A 121 9.69 -0.73 4.76
N ASP A 122 11.01 -0.52 4.72
CA ASP A 122 11.73 0.22 5.75
C ASP A 122 11.27 1.68 5.83
N LYS A 123 11.06 2.33 4.68
CA LYS A 123 10.55 3.70 4.62
C LYS A 123 9.09 3.80 5.06
N TRP A 124 8.24 2.86 4.65
CA TRP A 124 6.86 2.79 5.12
C TRP A 124 6.79 2.58 6.63
N LYS A 125 7.63 1.69 7.18
CA LYS A 125 7.71 1.48 8.63
C LYS A 125 8.19 2.73 9.37
N ALA A 126 9.24 3.38 8.88
CA ALA A 126 9.76 4.61 9.49
C ALA A 126 8.72 5.75 9.49
N THR A 127 7.94 5.89 8.41
CA THR A 127 6.85 6.87 8.36
C THR A 127 5.67 6.49 9.25
N ALA A 128 5.35 5.20 9.40
CA ALA A 128 4.36 4.73 10.36
C ALA A 128 4.77 5.09 11.80
N ASP A 129 6.03 4.82 12.16
CA ASP A 129 6.60 5.15 13.46
C ASP A 129 6.64 6.68 13.68
N GLY A 130 6.96 7.45 12.64
CA GLY A 130 6.99 8.91 12.65
C GLY A 130 5.63 9.58 12.84
N LEU A 131 4.52 8.90 12.55
CA LEU A 131 3.17 9.38 12.88
C LEU A 131 2.83 9.19 14.37
N GLY A 132 3.72 8.54 15.14
CA GLY A 132 3.66 8.38 16.58
C GLY A 132 2.33 7.82 17.08
N ASN A 133 1.90 8.28 18.24
CA ASN A 133 0.62 7.93 18.85
C ASN A 133 -0.51 8.90 18.44
N THR A 134 -0.53 9.39 17.21
CA THR A 134 -1.69 10.15 16.73
C THR A 134 -2.93 9.26 16.62
N ALA A 135 -4.13 9.84 16.73
CA ALA A 135 -5.38 9.09 16.52
C ALA A 135 -5.44 8.45 15.12
N LEU A 136 -4.82 9.10 14.13
CA LEU A 136 -4.69 8.57 12.79
C LEU A 136 -3.78 7.34 12.73
N SER A 137 -2.58 7.41 13.33
CA SER A 137 -1.66 6.27 13.40
C SER A 137 -2.32 5.05 14.04
N ARG A 138 -3.00 5.24 15.19
CA ARG A 138 -3.78 4.17 15.84
C ARG A 138 -4.91 3.64 14.95
N GLY A 139 -5.56 4.54 14.20
CA GLY A 139 -6.57 4.18 13.22
C GLY A 139 -6.01 3.27 12.13
N LEU A 140 -4.94 3.70 11.45
CA LEU A 140 -4.22 2.95 10.42
C LEU A 140 -3.84 1.55 10.92
N SER A 141 -3.18 1.46 12.08
CA SER A 141 -2.73 0.19 12.65
C SER A 141 -3.89 -0.75 12.95
N SER A 142 -4.91 -0.31 13.69
CA SER A 142 -6.06 -1.18 14.00
C SER A 142 -6.90 -1.51 12.78
N ASN A 143 -7.03 -0.61 11.80
CA ASN A 143 -7.77 -0.91 10.58
C ASN A 143 -7.08 -2.03 9.80
N ARG A 144 -5.74 -2.04 9.78
CA ARG A 144 -4.96 -3.10 9.15
C ARG A 144 -5.11 -4.47 9.80
N GLU A 145 -5.43 -4.53 11.09
CA GLU A 145 -5.70 -5.77 11.83
C GLU A 145 -7.13 -6.33 11.56
N MET A 146 -8.03 -5.52 11.00
CA MET A 146 -9.39 -5.99 10.68
C MET A 146 -9.40 -6.81 9.40
N SER A 147 -10.06 -7.97 9.44
CA SER A 147 -10.01 -9.04 8.42
C SER A 147 -10.51 -8.71 7.01
N TYR A 148 -10.88 -7.45 6.72
CA TYR A 148 -11.46 -7.06 5.42
C TYR A 148 -11.11 -5.63 4.99
N TRP A 149 -10.19 -4.94 5.66
CA TRP A 149 -9.94 -3.51 5.37
C TRP A 149 -9.46 -3.29 3.93
N TRP A 150 -8.64 -4.21 3.41
CA TRP A 150 -8.15 -4.21 2.02
C TRP A 150 -9.28 -4.43 1.01
N TYR A 151 -10.41 -4.99 1.44
CA TYR A 151 -11.61 -5.27 0.64
C TYR A 151 -12.74 -4.28 0.98
N ALA A 152 -12.39 -3.12 1.51
CA ALA A 152 -13.35 -2.06 1.72
C ALA A 152 -14.02 -1.72 0.38
N ARG A 153 -15.37 -1.74 0.31
CA ARG A 153 -16.17 -1.54 -0.92
C ARG A 153 -15.74 -0.34 -1.76
N TRP A 154 -15.23 0.71 -1.13
CA TRP A 154 -14.69 1.88 -1.83
C TRP A 154 -13.44 1.53 -2.65
N LEU A 155 -12.48 0.81 -2.07
CA LEU A 155 -11.25 0.38 -2.74
C LEU A 155 -11.59 -0.55 -3.91
N ASP A 156 -12.53 -1.47 -3.71
CA ASP A 156 -13.02 -2.35 -4.78
C ASP A 156 -13.58 -1.56 -5.96
N LYS A 157 -14.43 -0.57 -5.67
CA LYS A 157 -15.01 0.28 -6.70
C LYS A 157 -13.93 1.07 -7.44
N GLN A 158 -12.95 1.62 -6.73
CA GLN A 158 -11.84 2.35 -7.37
C GLN A 158 -11.00 1.43 -8.25
N CYS A 159 -10.68 0.24 -7.77
CA CYS A 159 -9.97 -0.76 -8.56
C CYS A 159 -10.76 -1.17 -9.81
N ALA A 160 -12.05 -1.46 -9.68
CA ALA A 160 -12.91 -1.79 -10.82
C ALA A 160 -13.00 -0.64 -11.84
N GLN A 161 -13.14 0.61 -11.37
CA GLN A 161 -13.19 1.80 -12.23
C GLN A 161 -11.87 2.03 -12.97
N ALA A 162 -10.74 1.67 -12.37
CA ALA A 162 -9.42 1.72 -13.01
C ALA A 162 -9.16 0.51 -13.95
N GLY A 163 -10.18 -0.31 -14.24
CA GLY A 163 -10.03 -1.53 -15.06
C GLY A 163 -9.29 -2.67 -14.35
N GLY A 164 -9.10 -2.56 -13.03
CA GLY A 164 -8.35 -3.49 -12.19
C GLY A 164 -9.10 -4.79 -11.86
N CYS A 165 -8.46 -5.61 -11.02
CA CYS A 165 -8.87 -6.99 -10.75
C CYS A 165 -10.29 -7.13 -10.17
N CYS A 166 -10.79 -6.11 -9.46
CA CYS A 166 -12.12 -6.09 -8.83
C CYS A 166 -13.28 -5.96 -9.82
N GLY A 167 -13.04 -5.44 -11.03
CA GLY A 167 -14.04 -5.37 -12.09
C GLY A 167 -14.07 -6.62 -12.98
N ARG A 168 -13.20 -7.61 -12.71
CA ARG A 168 -12.98 -8.78 -13.57
C ARG A 168 -13.36 -10.08 -12.87
N GLY A 169 -13.57 -11.13 -13.66
CA GLY A 169 -13.89 -12.47 -13.16
C GLY A 169 -12.74 -13.17 -12.40
N CYS A 170 -11.49 -12.68 -12.49
CA CYS A 170 -10.34 -13.36 -11.87
C CYS A 170 -10.35 -13.33 -10.33
N LYS A 171 -11.00 -12.33 -9.71
CA LYS A 171 -11.19 -12.19 -8.25
C LYS A 171 -9.93 -12.44 -7.40
N CYS A 172 -8.74 -12.08 -7.89
CA CYS A 172 -7.52 -12.29 -7.13
C CYS A 172 -7.39 -11.33 -5.93
N CYS A 173 -8.15 -10.22 -5.89
CA CYS A 173 -8.20 -9.28 -4.75
C CYS A 173 -8.70 -9.90 -3.44
N ILE A 174 -9.59 -10.90 -3.51
CA ILE A 174 -10.18 -11.55 -2.32
C ILE A 174 -9.32 -12.71 -1.80
N ARG A 175 -8.32 -13.16 -2.57
CA ARG A 175 -7.46 -14.30 -2.21
C ARG A 175 -6.16 -13.77 -1.60
N LYS A 176 -6.07 -13.82 -0.28
CA LYS A 176 -4.92 -13.29 0.48
C LYS A 176 -3.61 -13.90 0.02
N GLU A 177 -3.63 -15.20 -0.26
CA GLU A 177 -2.48 -16.01 -0.69
C GLU A 177 -1.94 -15.59 -2.06
N VAL A 178 -2.75 -14.92 -2.89
CA VAL A 178 -2.37 -14.44 -4.23
C VAL A 178 -1.87 -13.00 -4.18
N ARG A 179 -2.22 -12.27 -3.12
CA ARG A 179 -1.98 -10.83 -2.97
C ARG A 179 -0.78 -10.53 -2.08
N ASP A 180 -0.59 -11.36 -1.05
CA ASP A 180 0.33 -11.12 0.05
C ASP A 180 1.46 -12.16 0.04
N LEU A 181 2.29 -12.09 -1.02
CA LEU A 181 3.38 -13.04 -1.29
C LEU A 181 4.74 -12.65 -0.65
N ASP A 182 4.65 -11.70 0.28
CA ASP A 182 5.53 -11.42 1.42
C ASP A 182 6.73 -10.44 1.27
N PHE A 183 6.55 -9.23 1.81
CA PHE A 183 7.56 -8.22 2.23
C PHE A 183 7.32 -7.86 3.71
N ARG A 184 7.17 -8.92 4.47
CA ARG A 184 6.71 -9.16 5.85
C ARG A 184 5.21 -9.00 6.07
N THR A 185 4.51 -9.61 5.10
CA THR A 185 3.07 -9.95 4.94
C THR A 185 2.15 -8.76 4.95
N TRP A 186 2.42 -7.84 4.02
CA TRP A 186 1.49 -6.83 3.54
C TRP A 186 0.06 -7.29 3.48
N ASP A 187 -0.88 -6.36 3.62
CA ASP A 187 -2.30 -6.69 3.59
C ASP A 187 -3.09 -5.56 2.90
N GLY A 188 -2.57 -5.03 1.79
CA GLY A 188 -3.18 -3.90 1.05
C GLY A 188 -4.05 -4.34 -0.13
N HIS A 189 -4.71 -3.39 -0.82
CA HIS A 189 -5.55 -3.70 -1.99
C HIS A 189 -4.74 -4.04 -3.26
N CYS A 190 -5.34 -4.71 -4.26
CA CYS A 190 -4.63 -5.04 -5.50
C CYS A 190 -4.13 -3.79 -6.26
N THR A 191 -2.88 -3.85 -6.75
CA THR A 191 -2.27 -2.84 -7.61
C THR A 191 -2.24 -3.34 -9.07
N PRO A 192 -1.95 -2.46 -10.04
CA PRO A 192 -1.72 -2.89 -11.42
C PRO A 192 -0.58 -3.91 -11.59
N ALA A 193 0.31 -4.06 -10.60
CA ALA A 193 1.40 -5.01 -10.61
C ALA A 193 0.98 -6.46 -10.28
N CYS A 194 -0.27 -6.72 -9.92
CA CYS A 194 -0.69 -8.09 -9.61
C CYS A 194 -0.61 -9.00 -10.86
N PRO A 195 -0.34 -10.31 -10.70
CA PRO A 195 -0.18 -11.21 -11.84
C PRO A 195 -1.37 -11.22 -12.83
N CYS A 196 -2.61 -11.10 -12.34
CA CYS A 196 -3.80 -11.03 -13.20
C CYS A 196 -3.80 -9.72 -14.03
N CYS A 197 -3.38 -8.59 -13.46
CA CYS A 197 -3.26 -7.33 -14.19
C CYS A 197 -2.08 -7.35 -15.16
N LEU A 198 -0.92 -7.88 -14.76
CA LEU A 198 0.25 -8.03 -15.64
C LEU A 198 -0.07 -8.85 -16.89
N GLN A 199 -0.79 -9.97 -16.73
CA GLN A 199 -1.22 -10.80 -17.86
C GLN A 199 -2.20 -10.08 -18.79
N HIS A 200 -3.07 -9.23 -18.22
CA HIS A 200 -4.07 -8.52 -19.01
C HIS A 200 -3.49 -7.30 -19.75
N LEU A 201 -2.59 -6.55 -19.11
CA LEU A 201 -2.03 -5.30 -19.64
C LEU A 201 -0.72 -5.50 -20.41
N GLY A 202 -0.01 -6.60 -20.17
CA GLY A 202 1.40 -6.78 -20.53
C GLY A 202 2.33 -6.23 -19.45
N VAL A 203 3.45 -6.93 -19.21
CA VAL A 203 4.40 -6.60 -18.12
C VAL A 203 4.99 -5.20 -18.30
N ASP A 204 5.37 -4.84 -19.53
CA ASP A 204 6.01 -3.54 -19.82
C ASP A 204 5.04 -2.39 -19.60
N ARG A 205 3.80 -2.48 -20.12
CA ARG A 205 2.76 -1.46 -19.88
C ARG A 205 2.35 -1.34 -18.43
N ALA A 206 2.34 -2.45 -17.70
CA ALA A 206 2.10 -2.40 -16.28
C ALA A 206 3.27 -1.71 -15.57
N ILE A 207 4.52 -2.05 -15.87
CA ILE A 207 5.70 -1.38 -15.30
C ILE A 207 5.74 0.11 -15.65
N GLU A 208 5.41 0.50 -16.88
CA GLU A 208 5.27 1.90 -17.32
C GLU A 208 4.17 2.62 -16.53
N GLN A 209 3.01 1.99 -16.36
CA GLN A 209 1.95 2.53 -15.51
C GLN A 209 2.41 2.65 -14.04
N LEU A 210 3.35 1.82 -13.59
CA LEU A 210 3.89 1.73 -12.23
C LEU A 210 5.13 2.61 -11.96
N GLY A 211 5.60 3.42 -12.93
CA GLY A 211 6.85 4.19 -12.85
C GLY A 211 7.07 5.01 -11.57
N SER A 212 8.34 5.16 -11.18
CA SER A 212 8.81 5.87 -9.98
C SER A 212 8.40 7.34 -9.93
N GLY A 213 8.06 7.86 -8.74
CA GLY A 213 7.75 9.28 -8.52
C GLY A 213 6.24 9.59 -8.46
N ARG A 214 5.39 8.61 -8.15
CA ARG A 214 3.95 8.82 -8.00
C ARG A 214 3.66 9.77 -6.83
N GLU A 215 2.87 10.79 -7.12
CA GLU A 215 2.03 11.38 -6.09
C GLU A 215 1.07 10.30 -5.57
N PRO A 216 0.75 10.28 -4.27
CA PRO A 216 -0.26 9.36 -3.76
C PRO A 216 -1.56 9.51 -4.56
N ARG A 217 -2.31 8.42 -4.76
CA ARG A 217 -3.57 8.46 -5.54
C ARG A 217 -4.60 9.46 -5.02
N PHE A 218 -4.42 9.94 -3.79
CA PHE A 218 -5.23 10.97 -3.18
C PHE A 218 -4.39 11.86 -2.28
N ASP A 219 -4.78 13.13 -2.20
CA ASP A 219 -4.14 14.08 -1.28
C ASP A 219 -4.71 13.92 0.14
N SER A 220 -3.87 13.43 1.06
CA SER A 220 -4.22 13.24 2.47
C SER A 220 -4.58 14.55 3.18
N ARG A 221 -4.08 15.70 2.71
CA ARG A 221 -4.35 17.04 3.27
C ARG A 221 -5.72 17.58 2.84
N GLU A 222 -6.22 17.14 1.69
CA GLU A 222 -7.50 17.61 1.12
C GLU A 222 -8.71 16.73 1.48
N VAL A 223 -8.59 15.88 2.51
CA VAL A 223 -9.67 15.01 3.05
C VAL A 223 -10.95 15.78 3.36
N ARG A 224 -10.86 17.06 3.75
CA ARG A 224 -12.05 17.90 4.01
C ARG A 224 -12.68 18.44 2.73
N LYS A 225 -11.88 18.75 1.71
CA LYS A 225 -12.32 19.41 0.49
C LYS A 225 -12.93 18.44 -0.52
N LYS A 226 -12.36 17.24 -0.65
CA LYS A 226 -12.75 16.26 -1.68
C LYS A 226 -13.37 15.01 -1.07
N ARG A 227 -14.58 14.65 -1.54
CA ARG A 227 -15.28 13.41 -1.15
C ARG A 227 -14.40 12.17 -1.38
N PHE A 228 -13.66 12.17 -2.48
CA PHE A 228 -12.73 11.10 -2.85
C PHE A 228 -11.66 10.90 -1.77
N ASN A 229 -10.89 11.94 -1.43
CA ASN A 229 -9.83 11.89 -0.41
C ASN A 229 -10.38 11.46 0.95
N ARG A 230 -11.58 11.94 1.31
CA ARG A 230 -12.26 11.52 2.53
C ARG A 230 -12.54 10.03 2.58
N LYS A 231 -13.07 9.47 1.49
CA LYS A 231 -13.39 8.05 1.40
C LYS A 231 -12.13 7.19 1.34
N MET A 232 -11.06 7.66 0.70
CA MET A 232 -9.75 7.00 0.75
C MET A 232 -9.18 6.96 2.18
N MET A 233 -9.16 8.10 2.87
CA MET A 233 -8.70 8.17 4.27
C MET A 233 -9.53 7.27 5.19
N SER A 234 -10.86 7.29 5.05
CA SER A 234 -11.71 6.37 5.82
C SER A 234 -11.41 4.91 5.51
N ALA A 235 -11.26 4.54 4.24
CA ALA A 235 -10.95 3.16 3.86
C ALA A 235 -9.61 2.68 4.44
N TYR A 236 -8.59 3.54 4.48
CA TYR A 236 -7.26 3.19 4.99
C TYR A 236 -7.13 3.27 6.51
N ALA A 237 -7.71 4.28 7.17
CA ALA A 237 -7.42 4.58 8.57
C ALA A 237 -8.59 4.34 9.54
N PHE A 238 -9.85 4.45 9.12
CA PHE A 238 -10.98 4.49 10.07
C PHE A 238 -12.07 3.46 9.79
N GLY A 239 -11.88 2.60 8.79
CA GLY A 239 -12.92 1.73 8.26
C GLY A 239 -14.00 2.49 7.48
N LEU A 240 -14.67 1.78 6.57
CA LEU A 240 -15.89 2.27 5.94
C LEU A 240 -17.08 1.78 6.76
N TRP A 241 -17.71 2.73 7.44
CA TRP A 241 -19.05 2.63 8.01
C TRP A 241 -20.06 2.97 6.93
#